data_AF-A0A0P0GUD5-F1
#
_entry.id   AF-A0A0P0GUD5-F1
#
_cell.length_a   1.000
_cell.length_b   1.000
_cell.length_c   1.000
_cell.angle_alpha   90.00
_cell.angle_beta   90.00
_cell.angle_gamma   90.00
#
_symmetry.space_group_name_H-M   'P 1'
#
loop_
_entity.id
_entity.type
_entity.pdbx_description
1 polymer ?
#
loop_
_entity_poly.entity_id
_entity_poly.type
_entity_poly.pdbx_seq_one_letter_code
_entity_poly.pdbx_strand_id
1 'polypeptide(L)'
;METTITWEVKVKNTPLLIKKCSHCESDRFYCSDKFRMNAQKKNIDVWLIYRCVKCDNTCNLTLLSRSKPDLIDKTLFHSFSMNDKDTAWKYAFSTEMERKNNLRLDYGSVEYEIIPNTSLEDLLNLSNEVIKIHIKCEFEFDLKLSSLIKRCFSLSANQVKRMFEDGIITISGNKPPQKHKVKNGDMILIQREELSKSVNRSIHDIG
;
A
#
# COMPACT_ATOMS: atom_id res chain seq x y z
N MET A 1 16.58 -22.79 -15.17
CA MET A 1 16.40 -22.26 -13.81
C MET A 1 15.08 -21.52 -13.76
N GLU A 2 14.29 -21.68 -12.70
CA GLU A 2 13.09 -20.87 -12.50
C GLU A 2 13.52 -19.45 -12.11
N THR A 3 13.27 -18.47 -12.97
CA THR A 3 13.61 -17.08 -12.69
C THR A 3 12.43 -16.43 -11.96
N THR A 4 12.66 -16.00 -10.72
CA THR A 4 11.70 -15.17 -9.98
C THR A 4 12.18 -13.74 -9.95
N ILE A 5 11.36 -12.84 -10.48
CA ILE A 5 11.57 -11.39 -10.49
C ILE A 5 10.88 -10.81 -9.25
N THR A 6 11.42 -9.71 -8.73
CA THR A 6 10.82 -9.00 -7.60
C THR A 6 10.32 -7.64 -8.06
N TRP A 7 9.06 -7.35 -7.76
CA TRP A 7 8.50 -6.00 -7.86
C TRP A 7 8.31 -5.44 -6.46
N GLU A 8 9.04 -4.36 -6.16
CA GLU A 8 8.90 -3.64 -4.90
C GLU A 8 7.90 -2.49 -5.06
N VAL A 9 6.81 -2.53 -4.31
CA VAL A 9 5.82 -1.45 -4.22
C VAL A 9 6.23 -0.53 -3.07
N LYS A 10 6.75 0.65 -3.40
CA LYS A 10 7.11 1.69 -2.41
C LYS A 10 6.03 2.75 -2.36
N VAL A 11 5.42 2.92 -1.19
CA VAL A 11 4.46 4.00 -0.93
C VAL A 11 5.21 5.31 -0.70
N LYS A 12 4.63 6.42 -1.16
CA LYS A 12 5.21 7.77 -1.05
C LYS A 12 4.57 8.60 0.06
N ASN A 13 3.38 8.19 0.49
CA ASN A 13 2.63 8.81 1.59
C ASN A 13 1.76 7.77 2.30
N THR A 14 1.25 8.16 3.47
CA THR A 14 0.25 7.41 4.22
C THR A 14 -1.17 7.71 3.70
N PRO A 15 -2.15 6.83 3.95
CA PRO A 15 -3.54 7.12 3.61
C PRO A 15 -4.06 8.33 4.39
N LEU A 16 -4.88 9.14 3.74
CA LEU A 16 -5.55 10.23 4.42
C LEU A 16 -6.62 9.68 5.37
N LEU A 17 -6.79 10.33 6.52
CA LEU A 17 -7.90 10.08 7.41
C LEU A 17 -9.15 10.80 6.89
N ILE A 18 -10.27 10.07 6.80
CA ILE A 18 -11.58 10.60 6.42
C ILE A 18 -12.32 11.03 7.68
N LYS A 19 -12.43 12.35 7.89
CA LYS A 19 -13.14 12.96 9.03
C LYS A 19 -13.46 14.41 8.72
N LYS A 20 -14.68 14.87 9.04
CA LYS A 20 -15.04 16.31 8.92
C LYS A 20 -14.19 17.16 9.86
N CYS A 21 -13.58 18.21 9.31
CA CYS A 21 -12.85 19.19 10.09
C CYS A 21 -13.80 20.09 10.86
N SER A 22 -13.47 20.40 12.11
CA SER A 22 -14.26 21.33 12.95
C SER A 22 -13.97 22.81 12.67
N HIS A 23 -12.99 23.14 11.83
CA HIS A 23 -12.55 24.52 11.55
C HIS A 23 -12.72 24.95 10.09
N CYS A 24 -12.97 24.02 9.16
CA CYS A 24 -13.12 24.33 7.74
C CYS A 24 -13.93 23.24 7.03
N GLU A 25 -14.15 23.41 5.73
CA GLU A 25 -14.97 22.50 4.92
C GLU A 25 -14.24 21.22 4.46
N SER A 26 -13.01 20.98 4.92
CA SER A 26 -12.29 19.74 4.60
C SER A 26 -12.87 18.53 5.34
N ASP A 27 -12.82 17.38 4.71
CA ASP A 27 -13.10 16.08 5.30
C ASP A 27 -11.90 15.12 5.24
N ARG A 28 -10.70 15.66 4.99
CA ARG A 28 -9.45 14.91 4.88
C ARG A 28 -8.37 15.47 5.81
N PHE A 29 -7.62 14.54 6.41
CA PHE A 29 -6.47 14.84 7.25
C PHE A 29 -5.27 13.96 6.85
N TYR A 30 -4.07 14.53 6.78
CA TYR A 30 -2.82 13.80 6.55
C TYR A 30 -2.14 13.44 7.87
N CYS A 31 -1.40 12.32 7.90
CA CYS A 31 -0.55 11.95 9.03
C CYS A 31 0.61 12.94 9.12
N SER A 32 0.82 13.58 10.27
CA SER A 32 1.93 14.53 10.45
C SER A 32 3.23 13.86 10.88
N ASP A 33 3.27 12.53 10.93
CA ASP A 33 4.37 11.70 11.42
C ASP A 33 4.83 12.04 12.85
N LYS A 34 3.95 12.66 13.65
CA LYS A 34 4.24 13.10 15.03
C LYS A 34 3.33 12.42 16.02
N PHE A 35 3.88 12.10 17.18
CA PHE A 35 3.12 11.58 18.31
C PHE A 35 2.92 12.66 19.36
N ARG A 36 1.76 12.64 20.00
CA ARG A 36 1.53 13.31 21.27
C ARG A 36 1.55 12.26 22.36
N MET A 37 2.40 12.45 23.35
CA MET A 37 2.45 11.61 24.54
C MET A 37 2.05 12.45 25.74
N ASN A 38 1.01 12.03 26.46
CA ASN A 38 0.64 12.64 27.73
C ASN A 38 0.83 11.61 28.83
N ALA A 39 1.64 11.94 29.84
CA ALA A 39 1.73 11.17 31.07
C ALA A 39 0.83 11.81 32.12
N GLN A 40 -0.08 11.01 32.70
CA GLN A 40 -0.90 11.45 33.82
C GLN A 40 -0.94 10.37 34.90
N LYS A 41 -0.42 10.70 36.09
CA LYS A 41 -0.15 9.73 37.16
C LYS A 41 0.78 8.61 36.64
N LYS A 42 0.38 7.34 36.81
CA LYS A 42 1.12 6.14 36.37
C LYS A 42 0.66 5.61 35.02
N ASN A 43 -0.03 6.42 34.22
CA ASN A 43 -0.57 6.04 32.92
C ASN A 43 -0.10 7.00 31.83
N ILE A 44 -0.01 6.47 30.61
CA ILE A 44 0.37 7.21 29.41
C ILE A 44 -0.72 7.03 28.37
N ASP A 45 -1.09 8.16 27.75
CA ASP A 45 -1.91 8.23 26.57
C ASP A 45 -1.01 8.65 25.39
N VAL A 46 -1.16 7.97 24.25
CA VAL A 46 -0.39 8.26 23.03
C VAL A 46 -1.34 8.43 21.86
N TRP A 47 -1.16 9.51 21.11
CA TRP A 47 -1.88 9.77 19.87
C TRP A 47 -0.91 9.94 18.70
N LEU A 48 -1.29 9.45 17.54
CA LEU A 48 -0.72 9.88 16.26
C LEU A 48 -1.45 11.14 15.79
N ILE A 49 -0.69 12.19 15.49
CA ILE A 49 -1.22 13.48 15.10
C ILE A 49 -1.53 13.46 13.60
N TYR A 50 -2.77 13.81 13.27
CA TYR A 50 -3.24 14.09 11.93
C TYR A 50 -3.54 15.58 11.78
N ARG A 51 -3.40 16.10 10.58
CA ARG A 51 -3.55 17.51 10.25
C ARG A 51 -4.48 17.71 9.06
N CYS A 52 -5.39 18.66 9.18
CA CYS A 52 -6.36 18.93 8.12
C CYS A 52 -5.63 19.39 6.86
N VAL A 53 -5.93 18.78 5.71
CA VAL A 53 -5.25 19.12 4.43
C VAL A 53 -5.46 20.57 3.98
N LYS A 54 -6.52 21.25 4.46
CA LYS A 54 -6.81 22.66 4.12
C LYS A 54 -6.32 23.70 5.14
N CYS A 55 -6.50 23.46 6.44
CA CYS A 55 -6.29 24.48 7.49
C CYS A 55 -5.35 24.04 8.61
N ASP A 56 -4.68 22.89 8.47
CA ASP A 56 -3.72 22.33 9.43
C ASP A 56 -4.27 22.11 10.87
N ASN A 57 -5.59 22.14 11.05
CA ASN A 57 -6.20 21.82 12.34
C ASN A 57 -5.87 20.38 12.74
N THR A 58 -5.65 20.16 14.04
CA THR A 58 -5.24 18.87 14.58
C THR A 58 -6.42 17.92 14.75
N CYS A 59 -6.23 16.68 14.32
CA CYS A 59 -7.02 15.53 14.73
C CYS A 59 -6.10 14.49 15.36
N ASN A 60 -6.46 13.93 16.50
CA ASN A 60 -5.66 12.90 17.18
C ASN A 60 -6.25 11.52 16.90
N LEU A 61 -5.42 10.60 16.42
CA LEU A 61 -5.72 9.18 16.33
C LEU A 61 -5.17 8.49 17.59
N THR A 62 -6.02 7.88 18.39
CA THR A 62 -5.60 7.26 19.66
C THR A 62 -4.89 5.94 19.38
N LEU A 63 -3.62 5.85 19.80
CA LEU A 63 -2.81 4.63 19.72
C LEU A 63 -2.87 3.86 21.03
N LEU A 64 -2.62 4.55 22.14
CA LEU A 64 -2.64 4.00 23.49
C LEU A 64 -3.52 4.88 24.37
N SER A 65 -4.34 4.26 25.22
CA SER A 65 -5.13 4.97 26.21
C SER A 65 -4.95 4.34 27.58
N ARG A 66 -4.57 5.17 28.55
CA ARG A 66 -4.39 4.81 29.96
C ARG A 66 -3.47 3.59 30.16
N SER A 67 -2.43 3.47 29.33
CA SER A 67 -1.47 2.37 29.39
C SER A 67 -0.44 2.59 30.49
N LYS A 68 -0.10 1.55 31.25
CA LYS A 68 1.02 1.62 32.20
C LYS A 68 2.35 1.70 31.41
N PRO A 69 3.27 2.62 31.75
CA PRO A 69 4.56 2.74 31.07
C PRO A 69 5.31 1.41 30.97
N ASP A 70 5.32 0.63 32.04
CA ASP A 70 6.06 -0.65 32.12
C ASP A 70 5.50 -1.75 31.21
N LEU A 71 4.29 -1.57 30.68
CA LEU A 71 3.67 -2.50 29.72
C LEU A 71 3.89 -2.08 28.26
N ILE A 72 4.43 -0.89 28.04
CA ILE A 72 4.78 -0.41 26.71
C ILE A 72 6.19 -0.90 26.42
N ASP A 73 6.37 -1.59 25.30
CA ASP A 73 7.70 -1.98 24.85
C ASP A 73 8.63 -0.75 24.79
N LYS A 74 9.87 -0.91 25.29
CA LYS A 74 10.82 0.21 25.42
C LYS A 74 11.21 0.80 24.07
N THR A 75 11.34 -0.05 23.04
CA THR A 75 11.67 0.40 21.68
C THR A 75 10.52 1.18 21.09
N LEU A 76 9.28 0.69 21.26
CA LEU A 76 8.07 1.39 20.83
C LEU A 76 7.88 2.73 21.56
N PHE A 77 8.11 2.77 22.87
CA PHE A 77 8.07 4.00 23.65
C PHE A 77 9.08 5.03 23.15
N HIS A 78 10.31 4.59 22.85
CA HIS A 78 11.34 5.44 22.27
C HIS A 78 10.95 5.95 20.88
N SER A 79 10.42 5.08 20.01
CA SER A 79 9.89 5.47 18.69
C SER A 79 8.82 6.56 18.78
N PHE A 80 7.90 6.47 19.74
CA PHE A 80 6.92 7.53 19.97
C PHE A 80 7.58 8.84 20.41
N SER A 81 8.56 8.76 21.32
CA SER A 81 9.26 9.93 21.85
C SER A 81 10.07 10.65 20.76
N MET A 82 10.65 9.89 19.83
CA MET A 82 11.50 10.41 18.75
C MET A 82 10.72 10.82 17.50
N ASN A 83 9.39 10.65 17.46
CA ASN A 83 8.58 10.81 16.24
C ASN A 83 9.11 9.95 15.08
N ASP A 84 9.40 8.68 15.38
CA ASP A 84 9.87 7.73 14.38
C ASP A 84 8.86 7.56 13.24
N LYS A 85 9.29 7.90 12.03
CA LYS A 85 8.43 7.94 10.85
C LYS A 85 7.89 6.56 10.48
N ASP A 86 8.74 5.53 10.54
CA ASP A 86 8.34 4.17 10.16
C ASP A 86 7.28 3.64 11.13
N THR A 87 7.44 3.94 12.43
CA THR A 87 6.42 3.65 13.44
C THR A 87 5.12 4.41 13.16
N ALA A 88 5.20 5.70 12.81
CA ALA A 88 4.00 6.48 12.47
C ALA A 88 3.26 5.89 11.27
N TRP A 89 4.00 5.47 10.24
CA TRP A 89 3.44 4.87 9.03
C TRP A 89 2.82 3.50 9.31
N LYS A 90 3.45 2.65 10.12
CA LYS A 90 2.84 1.38 10.58
C LYS A 90 1.48 1.58 11.21
N TYR A 91 1.31 2.61 12.06
CA TYR A 91 0.00 2.94 12.63
C TYR A 91 -0.95 3.60 11.63
N ALA A 92 -0.44 4.45 10.72
CA ALA A 92 -1.26 5.12 9.72
C ALA A 92 -1.85 4.17 8.66
N PHE A 93 -1.18 3.04 8.38
CA PHE A 93 -1.70 1.98 7.50
C PHE A 93 -2.51 0.90 8.25
N SER A 94 -2.64 0.99 9.58
CA SER A 94 -3.25 -0.07 10.39
C SER A 94 -4.77 -0.07 10.35
N THR A 95 -5.35 -1.13 9.79
CA THR A 95 -6.79 -1.40 9.84
C THR A 95 -7.31 -1.63 11.27
N GLU A 96 -6.43 -2.05 12.20
CA GLU A 96 -6.78 -2.12 13.63
C GLU A 96 -7.06 -0.72 14.18
N MET A 97 -6.26 0.28 13.78
CA MET A 97 -6.43 1.65 14.24
C MET A 97 -7.71 2.30 13.70
N GLU A 98 -8.13 1.95 12.48
CA GLU A 98 -9.45 2.31 11.95
C GLU A 98 -10.57 1.81 12.86
N ARG A 99 -10.57 0.51 13.19
CA ARG A 99 -11.60 -0.10 14.05
C ARG A 99 -11.59 0.49 15.45
N LYS A 100 -10.40 0.61 16.06
CA LYS A 100 -10.23 1.11 17.43
C LYS A 100 -10.72 2.55 17.59
N ASN A 101 -10.55 3.38 16.58
CA ASN A 101 -10.94 4.79 16.62
C ASN A 101 -12.30 5.08 15.97
N ASN A 102 -12.96 4.06 15.40
CA ASN A 102 -14.17 4.22 14.58
C ASN A 102 -13.98 5.27 13.47
N LEU A 103 -12.87 5.15 12.74
CA LEU A 103 -12.47 6.05 11.67
C LEU A 103 -12.28 5.26 10.36
N ARG A 104 -12.18 5.99 9.25
CA ARG A 104 -11.91 5.41 7.93
C ARG A 104 -10.67 6.04 7.32
N LEU A 105 -9.87 5.21 6.66
CA LEU A 105 -8.72 5.62 5.87
C LEU A 105 -9.10 5.67 4.38
N ASP A 106 -8.57 6.67 3.70
CA ASP A 106 -8.64 6.82 2.27
C ASP A 106 -7.42 6.14 1.64
N TYR A 107 -7.47 4.81 1.50
CA TYR A 107 -6.39 4.08 0.83
C TYR A 107 -6.22 4.48 -0.65
N GLY A 108 -7.25 5.08 -1.27
CA GLY A 108 -7.17 5.62 -2.62
C GLY A 108 -6.27 6.85 -2.74
N SER A 109 -5.97 7.53 -1.64
CA SER A 109 -5.04 8.66 -1.60
C SER A 109 -3.57 8.26 -1.51
N VAL A 110 -3.26 6.97 -1.42
CA VAL A 110 -1.87 6.49 -1.29
C VAL A 110 -1.21 6.48 -2.65
N GLU A 111 -0.20 7.33 -2.80
CA GLU A 111 0.69 7.32 -3.95
C GLU A 111 1.79 6.29 -3.74
N TYR A 112 2.19 5.67 -4.85
CA TYR A 112 3.21 4.64 -4.83
C TYR A 112 3.99 4.61 -6.15
N GLU A 113 5.14 3.97 -6.10
CA GLU A 113 5.93 3.56 -7.26
C GLU A 113 6.19 2.05 -7.21
N ILE A 114 6.47 1.50 -8.37
CA ILE A 114 6.83 0.09 -8.54
C ILE A 114 8.26 0.09 -9.04
N ILE A 115 9.14 -0.56 -8.28
CA ILE A 115 10.56 -0.70 -8.60
C ILE A 115 10.76 -2.16 -8.99
N PRO A 116 10.79 -2.47 -10.29
CA PRO A 116 11.12 -3.81 -10.74
C PRO A 116 12.64 -4.02 -10.64
N ASN A 117 13.07 -5.21 -10.24
CA ASN A 117 14.50 -5.58 -10.24
C ASN A 117 14.99 -6.04 -11.63
N THR A 118 14.15 -5.95 -12.65
CA THR A 118 14.42 -6.37 -14.04
C THR A 118 13.61 -5.48 -14.99
N SER A 119 14.16 -5.09 -16.13
CA SER A 119 13.44 -4.26 -17.10
C SER A 119 12.30 -5.04 -17.77
N LEU A 120 11.35 -4.35 -18.40
CA LEU A 120 10.30 -5.02 -19.17
C LEU A 120 10.88 -5.79 -20.36
N GLU A 121 11.89 -5.23 -21.03
CA GLU A 121 12.57 -5.86 -22.17
C GLU A 121 13.25 -7.17 -21.74
N ASP A 122 14.00 -7.14 -20.64
CA ASP A 122 14.63 -8.34 -20.08
C ASP A 122 13.60 -9.37 -19.65
N LEU A 123 12.47 -8.93 -19.09
CA LEU A 123 11.36 -9.79 -18.68
C LEU A 123 10.75 -10.53 -19.88
N LEU A 124 10.59 -9.86 -21.04
CA LEU A 124 10.08 -10.47 -22.26
C LEU A 124 11.11 -11.41 -22.94
N ASN A 125 12.40 -11.15 -22.72
CA ASN A 125 13.53 -11.93 -23.25
C ASN A 125 13.89 -13.16 -22.39
N LEU A 126 13.22 -13.38 -21.25
CA LEU A 126 13.41 -14.60 -20.47
C LEU A 126 13.09 -15.85 -21.29
N SER A 127 13.89 -16.91 -21.11
CA SER A 127 13.65 -18.21 -21.77
C SER A 127 12.55 -19.04 -21.11
N ASN A 128 12.11 -18.64 -19.92
CA ASN A 128 11.04 -19.32 -19.18
C ASN A 128 9.68 -19.12 -19.87
N GLU A 129 8.89 -20.18 -19.98
CA GLU A 129 7.50 -20.12 -20.45
C GLU A 129 6.62 -19.31 -19.47
N VAL A 130 6.82 -19.53 -18.17
CA VAL A 130 6.12 -18.82 -17.10
C VAL A 130 7.07 -17.90 -16.34
N ILE A 131 6.72 -16.62 -16.26
CA ILE A 131 7.42 -15.61 -15.47
C ILE A 131 6.80 -15.58 -14.08
N LYS A 132 7.62 -15.70 -13.05
CA LYS A 132 7.21 -15.59 -11.65
C LYS A 132 7.60 -14.21 -11.12
N ILE A 133 6.63 -13.47 -10.60
CA ILE A 133 6.84 -12.15 -10.02
C ILE A 133 6.45 -12.19 -8.55
N HIS A 134 7.43 -12.00 -7.69
CA HIS A 134 7.27 -11.84 -6.26
C HIS A 134 6.99 -10.37 -5.93
N ILE A 135 5.94 -10.11 -5.16
CA ILE A 135 5.63 -8.77 -4.69
C ILE A 135 6.23 -8.53 -3.31
N LYS A 136 7.06 -7.49 -3.22
CA LYS A 136 7.47 -6.89 -1.96
C LYS A 136 6.66 -5.62 -1.73
N CYS A 137 5.88 -5.56 -0.66
CA CYS A 137 5.04 -4.41 -0.35
C CYS A 137 5.00 -4.23 1.17
N GLU A 138 5.61 -3.17 1.68
CA GLU A 138 5.76 -2.99 3.12
C GLU A 138 4.42 -2.73 3.83
N PHE A 139 3.50 -2.04 3.16
CA PHE A 139 2.20 -1.65 3.70
C PHE A 139 1.09 -2.16 2.80
N GLU A 140 0.05 -2.74 3.38
CA GLU A 140 -1.16 -3.08 2.64
C GLU A 140 -2.06 -1.84 2.50
N PHE A 141 -2.39 -1.44 1.27
CA PHE A 141 -3.22 -0.25 1.00
C PHE A 141 -4.19 -0.45 -0.17
N ASP A 142 -5.04 -1.47 -0.12
CA ASP A 142 -6.12 -1.70 -1.12
C ASP A 142 -5.70 -1.64 -2.61
N LEU A 143 -4.40 -1.77 -2.90
CA LEU A 143 -3.85 -1.70 -4.25
C LEU A 143 -4.38 -2.89 -5.05
N LYS A 144 -5.20 -2.61 -6.06
CA LYS A 144 -5.73 -3.65 -6.93
C LYS A 144 -4.63 -4.23 -7.80
N LEU A 145 -4.58 -5.56 -7.92
CA LEU A 145 -3.66 -6.25 -8.83
C LEU A 145 -3.81 -5.74 -10.27
N SER A 146 -5.04 -5.48 -10.71
CA SER A 146 -5.30 -4.89 -12.03
C SER A 146 -4.56 -3.57 -12.24
N SER A 147 -4.53 -2.69 -11.22
CA SER A 147 -3.87 -1.39 -11.29
C SER A 147 -2.35 -1.53 -11.32
N LEU A 148 -1.81 -2.51 -10.60
CA LEU A 148 -0.39 -2.85 -10.61
C LEU A 148 0.04 -3.31 -12.02
N ILE A 149 -0.63 -4.32 -12.57
CA ILE A 149 -0.36 -4.87 -13.91
C ILE A 149 -0.50 -3.78 -14.98
N LYS A 150 -1.57 -2.99 -14.93
CA LYS A 150 -1.81 -1.89 -15.86
C LYS A 150 -0.62 -0.91 -15.91
N ARG A 151 -0.07 -0.58 -14.74
CA ARG A 151 1.05 0.36 -14.62
C ARG A 151 2.37 -0.24 -15.06
N CYS A 152 2.65 -1.50 -14.73
CA CYS A 152 3.90 -2.17 -15.10
C CYS A 152 4.03 -2.44 -16.60
N PHE A 153 2.91 -2.78 -17.26
CA PHE A 153 2.91 -3.16 -18.67
C PHE A 153 2.29 -2.09 -19.60
N SER A 154 1.92 -0.92 -19.05
CA SER A 154 1.27 0.16 -19.80
C SER A 154 0.02 -0.27 -20.59
N LEU A 155 -0.75 -1.20 -20.02
CA LEU A 155 -1.94 -1.77 -20.66
C LEU A 155 -3.20 -0.95 -20.36
N SER A 156 -4.26 -1.15 -21.14
CA SER A 156 -5.60 -0.66 -20.82
C SER A 156 -6.31 -1.58 -19.80
N ALA A 157 -7.35 -1.07 -19.15
CA ALA A 157 -8.16 -1.88 -18.22
C ALA A 157 -8.81 -3.10 -18.89
N ASN A 158 -9.25 -2.96 -20.15
CA ASN A 158 -9.84 -4.05 -20.91
C ASN A 158 -8.82 -5.13 -21.27
N GLN A 159 -7.59 -4.74 -21.61
CA GLN A 159 -6.51 -5.71 -21.88
C GLN A 159 -6.16 -6.50 -20.63
N VAL A 160 -5.96 -5.83 -19.49
CA VAL A 160 -5.69 -6.52 -18.21
C VAL A 160 -6.83 -7.46 -17.85
N LYS A 161 -8.08 -7.04 -18.05
CA LYS A 161 -9.26 -7.89 -17.82
C LYS A 161 -9.21 -9.15 -18.68
N ARG A 162 -8.98 -9.03 -19.99
CA ARG A 162 -8.87 -10.18 -20.90
C ARG A 162 -7.73 -11.10 -20.49
N MET A 163 -6.56 -10.55 -20.14
CA MET A 163 -5.42 -11.36 -19.69
C MET A 163 -5.72 -12.17 -18.42
N PHE A 164 -6.56 -11.66 -17.52
CA PHE A 164 -7.04 -12.41 -16.38
C PHE A 164 -8.09 -13.47 -16.74
N GLU A 165 -8.96 -13.20 -17.71
CA GLU A 165 -9.98 -14.13 -18.19
C GLU A 165 -9.36 -15.29 -18.99
N ASP A 166 -8.35 -15.00 -19.79
CA ASP A 166 -7.62 -15.96 -20.64
C ASP A 166 -6.57 -16.76 -19.85
N GLY A 167 -6.41 -16.51 -18.54
CA GLY A 167 -5.44 -17.21 -17.69
C GLY A 167 -3.97 -16.84 -17.98
N ILE A 168 -3.72 -15.78 -18.75
CA ILE A 168 -2.37 -15.29 -19.08
C ILE A 168 -1.68 -14.77 -17.82
N ILE A 169 -2.40 -14.06 -16.95
CA ILE A 169 -1.92 -13.63 -15.66
C ILE A 169 -2.75 -14.27 -14.56
N THR A 170 -2.09 -14.99 -13.66
CA THR A 170 -2.71 -15.61 -12.50
C THR A 170 -1.98 -15.24 -11.21
N ILE A 171 -2.60 -15.49 -10.06
CA ILE A 171 -2.00 -15.29 -8.76
C ILE A 171 -2.11 -16.56 -7.93
N SER A 172 -1.07 -16.83 -7.16
CA SER A 172 -1.04 -17.93 -6.20
C SER A 172 -2.11 -17.73 -5.12
N GLY A 173 -3.06 -18.66 -4.97
CA GLY A 173 -4.05 -18.63 -3.88
C GLY A 173 -5.54 -18.74 -4.26
N ASN A 174 -5.88 -19.27 -5.45
CA ASN A 174 -7.25 -19.62 -5.89
C ASN A 174 -8.29 -18.46 -5.87
N LYS A 175 -7.87 -17.20 -5.72
CA LYS A 175 -8.77 -16.04 -5.82
C LYS A 175 -8.75 -15.47 -7.24
N PRO A 176 -9.90 -14.97 -7.73
CA PRO A 176 -9.95 -14.32 -9.04
C PRO A 176 -9.05 -13.08 -9.03
N PRO A 177 -8.06 -12.98 -9.94
CA PRO A 177 -7.08 -11.89 -9.94
C PRO A 177 -7.73 -10.50 -10.13
N GLN A 178 -8.92 -10.43 -10.74
CA GLN A 178 -9.68 -9.20 -10.95
C GLN A 178 -10.06 -8.47 -9.65
N LYS A 179 -10.26 -9.21 -8.56
CA LYS A 179 -10.68 -8.66 -7.25
C LYS A 179 -9.55 -8.67 -6.23
N HIS A 180 -8.36 -9.13 -6.62
CA HIS A 180 -7.25 -9.29 -5.70
C HIS A 180 -6.64 -7.95 -5.33
N LYS A 181 -6.40 -7.77 -4.02
CA LYS A 181 -5.64 -6.67 -3.45
C LYS A 181 -4.24 -7.17 -3.16
N VAL A 182 -3.25 -6.48 -3.72
CA VAL A 182 -1.84 -6.81 -3.62
C VAL A 182 -1.42 -6.85 -2.16
N LYS A 183 -0.69 -7.89 -1.79
CA LYS A 183 -0.11 -8.14 -0.47
C LYS A 183 1.38 -8.43 -0.58
N ASN A 184 2.09 -8.19 0.51
CA ASN A 184 3.47 -8.64 0.62
C ASN A 184 3.53 -10.17 0.47
N GLY A 185 4.47 -10.64 -0.35
CA GLY A 185 4.66 -12.06 -0.60
C GLY A 185 3.77 -12.64 -1.70
N ASP A 186 2.88 -11.85 -2.31
CA ASP A 186 2.10 -12.31 -3.46
C ASP A 186 3.03 -12.81 -4.58
N MET A 187 2.61 -13.90 -5.21
CA MET A 187 3.31 -14.52 -6.33
C MET A 187 2.40 -14.49 -7.56
N ILE A 188 2.72 -13.61 -8.50
CA ILE A 188 2.04 -13.47 -9.79
C ILE A 188 2.74 -14.38 -10.80
N LEU A 189 1.96 -15.10 -11.59
CA LEU A 189 2.44 -15.98 -12.65
C LEU A 189 1.95 -15.43 -13.98
N ILE A 190 2.86 -15.28 -14.95
CA ILE A 190 2.55 -14.73 -16.26
C ILE A 190 3.04 -15.65 -17.37
N GLN A 191 2.14 -16.03 -18.28
CA GLN A 191 2.48 -16.75 -19.50
C GLN A 191 3.22 -15.82 -20.45
N ARG A 192 4.53 -16.03 -20.64
CA ARG A 192 5.42 -15.08 -21.33
C ARG A 192 5.01 -14.84 -22.77
N GLU A 193 4.76 -15.91 -23.53
CA GLU A 193 4.46 -15.78 -24.97
C GLU A 193 3.19 -14.97 -25.21
N GLU A 194 2.16 -15.19 -24.40
CA GLU A 194 0.88 -14.48 -24.47
C GLU A 194 0.98 -13.04 -23.95
N LEU A 195 1.85 -12.79 -22.95
CA LEU A 195 2.21 -11.45 -22.53
C LEU A 195 2.85 -10.65 -23.67
N SER A 196 3.87 -11.21 -24.33
CA SER A 196 4.56 -10.55 -25.45
C SER A 196 3.59 -10.19 -26.59
N LYS A 197 2.69 -11.11 -26.95
CA LYS A 197 1.64 -10.84 -27.97
C LYS A 197 0.72 -9.70 -27.55
N SER A 198 0.32 -9.66 -26.28
CA SER A 198 -0.62 -8.66 -25.75
C SER A 198 0.00 -7.27 -25.62
N VAL A 199 1.25 -7.18 -25.17
CA VAL A 199 2.00 -5.92 -25.07
C VAL A 199 2.30 -5.35 -26.46
N ASN A 200 2.76 -6.17 -27.40
CA ASN A 200 3.08 -5.71 -28.75
C ASN A 200 1.86 -5.22 -29.55
N ARG A 201 0.69 -5.85 -29.38
CA ARG A 201 -0.57 -5.34 -29.97
C ARG A 201 -0.95 -3.95 -29.46
N SER A 202 -0.62 -3.63 -28.22
CA SER A 202 -0.92 -2.33 -27.60
C SER A 202 -0.13 -1.18 -28.21
N ILE A 203 1.07 -1.45 -28.75
CA ILE A 203 1.91 -0.44 -29.41
C ILE A 203 1.33 -0.07 -30.79
N HIS A 204 0.61 -1.00 -31.44
CA HIS A 204 0.03 -0.79 -32.78
C HIS A 204 -1.37 -0.16 -32.78
N ASP A 205 -2.09 -0.17 -31.66
CA ASP A 205 -3.43 0.44 -31.54
C ASP A 205 -3.39 1.96 -31.18
N ILE A 206 -2.20 2.57 -31.15
CA ILE A 206 -1.97 4.02 -30.95
C ILE A 206 -1.60 4.72 -32.29
N GLY A 207 -1.62 3.99 -33.41
CA GLY A 207 -1.38 4.49 -34.76
C GLY A 207 -2.65 4.90 -35.50
#